data_AF-A0A5K3FTP2-F1
#
_entry.id   AF-A0A5K3FTP2-F1
#
_cell.length_a   1.000
_cell.length_b   1.000
_cell.length_c   1.000
_cell.angle_alpha   90.00
_cell.angle_beta   90.00
_cell.angle_gamma   90.00
#
_symmetry.space_group_name_H-M   'P 1'
#
loop_
_entity.id
_entity.type
_entity.pdbx_description
1 polymer ?
#
loop_
_entity_poly.entity_id
_entity_poly.type
_entity_poly.pdbx_seq_one_letter_code
_entity_poly.pdbx_strand_id
1 'polypeptide(L)'
;MSATECLDDISERLEAIRNQRLETIKNIQLLKSEYEHVTRLLEEAGVSPEGELEARRNVGKRKFCSNPKAGLEFLFENHILERNPPAVASFFVEEKRHLSKSAIGAYFGEISKEFNMQVLEEYLKLHEFRGLDFLQALRTFLLSFQLPGESQKIDKIVTYFAQEYVLQNPGSFRNSQDAYVLAYATILLNTTLHNANAKGHSNSLGDEKRFLQTLLEFDKDTNLPRDLVRSVYQGIKSNPIVLVEENCEPCIIRGWLWKLGGRVKIWKRRWFVLTEQHLFYYNAPERTTQRKGIVALENVSIRRASDRSREYCFELFPRQNGTTGATINTRKADREGVIITGRPPPTTPSPPSAHSSRLSLTGLGSRLDYHTTYRMAATNSEEYEKWVTSLQLITNRFGLAASAGGGVDRPLRGASVPCLPSSSRHNEPGLTSVASQPATSSNADA
;
A
#
# COMPACT_ATOMS: atom_id res chain seq x y z
N MET A 1 -52.69 9.38 -47.69
CA MET A 1 -51.35 9.97 -47.78
C MET A 1 -50.60 9.25 -48.88
N SER A 2 -50.12 9.98 -49.89
CA SER A 2 -49.35 9.37 -50.98
C SER A 2 -47.93 9.00 -50.50
N ALA A 3 -47.26 8.08 -51.18
CA ALA A 3 -45.88 7.70 -50.86
C ALA A 3 -44.91 8.90 -50.92
N THR A 4 -45.23 9.94 -51.71
CA THR A 4 -44.44 11.17 -51.80
C THR A 4 -44.60 12.05 -50.55
N GLU A 5 -45.81 12.22 -50.02
CA GLU A 5 -46.04 12.98 -48.77
C GLU A 5 -45.31 12.36 -47.56
N CYS A 6 -45.15 11.03 -47.54
CA CYS A 6 -44.40 10.32 -46.50
C CYS A 6 -42.88 10.53 -46.64
N LEU A 7 -42.36 10.58 -47.87
CA LEU A 7 -40.94 10.85 -48.14
C LEU A 7 -40.56 12.28 -47.79
N ASP A 8 -41.46 13.23 -48.02
CA ASP A 8 -41.26 14.64 -47.70
C ASP A 8 -41.19 14.87 -46.16
N ASP A 9 -42.09 14.26 -45.37
CA ASP A 9 -42.05 14.31 -43.89
C ASP A 9 -40.78 13.66 -43.31
N ILE A 10 -40.31 12.55 -43.90
CA ILE A 10 -39.05 11.92 -43.51
C ILE A 10 -37.86 12.83 -43.84
N SER A 11 -37.87 13.50 -44.99
CA SER A 11 -36.81 14.43 -45.40
C SER A 11 -36.73 15.65 -44.48
N GLU A 12 -37.88 16.26 -44.14
CA GLU A 12 -37.95 17.39 -43.21
C GLU A 12 -37.44 17.01 -41.81
N ARG A 13 -37.82 15.82 -41.30
CA ARG A 13 -37.32 15.32 -40.02
C ARG A 13 -35.81 15.08 -40.03
N LEU A 14 -35.26 14.53 -41.12
CA LEU A 14 -33.81 14.34 -41.27
C LEU A 14 -33.06 15.67 -41.30
N GLU A 15 -33.63 16.68 -41.94
CA GLU A 15 -33.07 18.02 -42.00
C GLU A 15 -33.10 18.72 -40.64
N ALA A 16 -34.21 18.58 -39.89
CA ALA A 16 -34.31 19.06 -38.52
C ALA A 16 -33.26 18.42 -37.60
N ILE A 17 -33.07 17.09 -37.68
CA ILE A 17 -32.04 16.36 -36.91
C ILE A 17 -30.63 16.85 -37.28
N ARG A 18 -30.36 17.08 -38.57
CA ARG A 18 -29.06 17.62 -39.03
C ARG A 18 -28.80 19.01 -38.47
N ASN A 19 -29.80 19.89 -38.50
CA ASN A 19 -29.69 21.24 -37.98
C ASN A 19 -29.46 21.24 -36.45
N GLN A 20 -30.21 20.42 -35.71
CA GLN A 20 -29.99 20.24 -34.27
C GLN A 20 -28.59 19.70 -33.94
N ARG A 21 -28.09 18.75 -34.74
CA ARG A 21 -26.72 18.22 -34.59
C ARG A 21 -25.67 19.30 -34.83
N LEU A 22 -25.84 20.12 -35.87
CA LEU A 22 -24.92 21.22 -36.17
C LEU A 22 -24.89 22.25 -35.04
N GLU A 23 -26.05 22.60 -34.48
CA GLU A 23 -26.14 23.55 -33.38
C GLU A 23 -25.48 22.99 -32.10
N THR A 24 -25.69 21.70 -31.82
CA THR A 24 -25.01 21.02 -30.71
C THR A 24 -23.49 21.05 -30.88
N ILE A 25 -22.98 20.84 -32.11
CA ILE A 25 -21.54 20.92 -32.38
C ILE A 25 -21.00 22.32 -32.13
N LYS A 26 -21.71 23.37 -32.56
CA LYS A 26 -21.31 24.76 -32.27
C LYS A 26 -21.26 25.03 -30.77
N ASN A 27 -22.27 24.58 -30.03
CA ASN A 27 -22.31 24.74 -28.57
C ASN A 27 -21.14 24.02 -27.89
N ILE A 28 -20.78 22.81 -28.35
CA ILE A 28 -19.59 22.10 -27.86
C ILE A 28 -18.31 22.87 -28.17
N GLN A 29 -18.19 23.44 -29.37
CA GLN A 29 -17.02 24.25 -29.74
C GLN A 29 -16.91 25.52 -28.88
N LEU A 30 -18.03 26.18 -28.60
CA LEU A 30 -18.07 27.34 -27.71
C LEU A 30 -17.64 26.95 -26.29
N LEU A 31 -18.24 25.91 -25.71
CA LEU A 31 -17.89 25.40 -24.39
C LEU A 31 -16.41 25.00 -24.29
N LYS A 32 -15.84 24.40 -25.34
CA LYS A 32 -14.39 24.11 -25.39
C LYS A 32 -13.55 25.38 -25.34
N SER A 33 -13.91 26.40 -26.14
CA SER A 33 -13.17 27.67 -26.14
C SER A 33 -13.26 28.41 -24.79
N GLU A 34 -14.42 28.34 -24.13
CA GLU A 34 -14.60 28.91 -22.79
C GLU A 34 -13.78 28.14 -21.75
N TYR A 35 -13.78 26.80 -21.81
CA TYR A 35 -12.98 25.95 -20.93
C TYR A 35 -11.47 26.21 -21.11
N GLU A 36 -10.99 26.36 -22.33
CA GLU A 36 -9.60 26.72 -22.63
C GLU A 36 -9.25 28.11 -22.12
N HIS A 37 -10.18 29.06 -22.17
CA HIS A 37 -9.98 30.39 -21.60
C HIS A 37 -9.89 30.35 -20.07
N VAL A 38 -10.80 29.66 -19.40
CA VAL A 38 -10.79 29.51 -17.93
C VAL A 38 -9.54 28.78 -17.46
N THR A 39 -9.13 27.71 -18.16
CA THR A 39 -7.91 26.98 -17.85
C THR A 39 -6.67 27.88 -17.91
N ARG A 40 -6.55 28.73 -18.94
CA ARG A 40 -5.45 29.72 -19.03
C ARG A 40 -5.46 30.72 -17.87
N LEU A 41 -6.63 31.23 -17.49
CA LEU A 41 -6.75 32.15 -16.36
C LEU A 41 -6.34 31.50 -15.02
N LEU A 42 -6.67 30.22 -14.84
CA LEU A 42 -6.25 29.45 -13.66
C LEU A 42 -4.73 29.23 -13.65
N GLU A 43 -4.13 28.90 -14.79
CA GLU A 43 -2.69 28.74 -14.93
C GLU A 43 -1.93 30.05 -14.65
N GLU A 44 -2.41 31.19 -15.17
CA GLU A 44 -1.88 32.52 -14.88
C GLU A 44 -1.96 32.88 -13.38
N ALA A 45 -3.00 32.39 -12.69
CA ALA A 45 -3.15 32.52 -11.25
C ALA A 45 -2.30 31.51 -10.43
N GLY A 46 -1.48 30.68 -11.10
CA GLY A 46 -0.64 29.66 -10.47
C GLY A 46 -1.37 28.39 -10.04
N VAL A 47 -2.63 28.22 -10.47
CA VAL A 47 -3.45 27.03 -10.23
C VAL A 47 -3.37 26.14 -11.47
N SER A 48 -2.49 25.14 -11.47
CA SER A 48 -2.47 24.12 -12.52
C SER A 48 -3.51 23.03 -12.21
N PRO A 49 -4.58 22.89 -13.01
CA PRO A 49 -5.60 21.87 -12.78
C PRO A 49 -5.02 20.45 -12.84
N GLU A 50 -4.03 20.23 -13.71
CA GLU A 50 -3.31 18.96 -13.85
C GLU A 50 -2.49 18.63 -12.60
N GLY A 51 -1.81 19.62 -12.02
CA GLY A 51 -1.04 19.47 -10.79
C GLY A 51 -1.93 19.13 -9.58
N GLU A 52 -3.10 19.75 -9.46
CA GLU A 52 -4.05 19.47 -8.38
C GLU A 52 -4.68 18.08 -8.53
N LEU A 53 -5.07 17.70 -9.75
CA LEU A 53 -5.63 16.38 -10.03
C LEU A 53 -4.62 15.27 -9.70
N GLU A 54 -3.36 15.44 -10.12
CA GLU A 54 -2.29 14.50 -9.79
C GLU A 54 -1.99 14.46 -8.28
N ALA A 55 -2.06 15.61 -7.58
CA ALA A 55 -1.92 15.65 -6.13
C ALA A 55 -3.05 14.85 -5.43
N ARG A 56 -4.31 15.02 -5.86
CA ARG A 56 -5.45 14.26 -5.34
C ARG A 56 -5.32 12.77 -5.68
N ARG A 57 -4.90 12.43 -6.89
CA ARG A 57 -4.61 11.04 -7.30
C ARG A 57 -3.56 10.41 -6.38
N ASN A 58 -2.50 11.13 -6.05
CA ASN A 58 -1.47 10.69 -5.11
C ASN A 58 -1.99 10.53 -3.68
N VAL A 59 -2.92 11.38 -3.22
CA VAL A 59 -3.61 11.18 -1.93
C VAL A 59 -4.42 9.87 -1.94
N GLY A 60 -5.18 9.61 -3.01
CA GLY A 60 -5.94 8.37 -3.18
C GLY A 60 -5.05 7.13 -3.19
N LYS A 61 -3.93 7.16 -3.93
CA LYS A 61 -2.92 6.07 -3.95
C LYS A 61 -2.38 5.77 -2.55
N ARG A 62 -2.05 6.80 -1.75
CA ARG A 62 -1.58 6.62 -0.37
C ARG A 62 -2.66 6.03 0.53
N LYS A 63 -3.90 6.52 0.43
CA LYS A 63 -5.05 5.97 1.17
C LYS A 63 -5.26 4.50 0.81
N PHE A 64 -5.19 4.15 -0.47
CA PHE A 64 -5.33 2.76 -0.95
C PHE A 64 -4.29 1.83 -0.32
N CYS A 65 -3.02 2.27 -0.30
CA CYS A 65 -1.93 1.47 0.27
C CYS A 65 -2.12 1.18 1.77
N SER A 66 -2.84 2.05 2.50
CA SER A 66 -3.17 1.83 3.92
C SER A 66 -4.50 1.09 4.11
N ASN A 67 -5.50 1.40 3.28
CA ASN A 67 -6.84 0.81 3.31
C ASN A 67 -7.41 0.83 1.88
N PRO A 68 -7.41 -0.32 1.18
CA PRO A 68 -7.83 -0.39 -0.21
C PRO A 68 -9.23 0.18 -0.47
N LYS A 69 -10.18 -0.14 0.42
CA LYS A 69 -11.58 0.31 0.31
C LYS A 69 -11.66 1.83 0.42
N ALA A 70 -11.07 2.42 1.46
CA ALA A 70 -11.11 3.87 1.67
C ALA A 70 -10.34 4.64 0.58
N GLY A 71 -9.26 4.06 0.04
CA GLY A 71 -8.52 4.64 -1.07
C GLY A 71 -9.31 4.68 -2.37
N LEU A 72 -9.98 3.58 -2.73
CA LEU A 72 -10.82 3.54 -3.92
C LEU A 72 -12.04 4.46 -3.80
N GLU A 73 -12.74 4.47 -2.65
CA GLU A 73 -13.87 5.39 -2.48
C GLU A 73 -13.43 6.85 -2.60
N PHE A 74 -12.28 7.23 -2.04
CA PHE A 74 -11.74 8.58 -2.26
C PHE A 74 -11.49 8.87 -3.75
N LEU A 75 -10.93 7.92 -4.50
CA LEU A 75 -10.67 8.10 -5.94
C LEU A 75 -11.98 8.23 -6.75
N PHE A 76 -13.02 7.49 -6.36
CA PHE A 76 -14.35 7.56 -7.00
C PHE A 76 -15.06 8.88 -6.69
N GLU A 77 -15.14 9.27 -5.42
CA GLU A 77 -15.79 10.51 -4.96
C GLU A 77 -15.13 11.78 -5.54
N ASN A 78 -13.84 11.71 -5.84
CA ASN A 78 -13.10 12.81 -6.44
C ASN A 78 -13.08 12.76 -7.98
N HIS A 79 -13.82 11.83 -8.61
CA HIS A 79 -13.88 11.65 -10.06
C HIS A 79 -12.50 11.41 -10.71
N ILE A 80 -11.56 10.82 -9.97
CA ILE A 80 -10.21 10.47 -10.45
C ILE A 80 -10.21 9.10 -11.10
N LEU A 81 -11.10 8.22 -10.62
CA LEU A 81 -11.26 6.85 -11.09
C LEU A 81 -12.75 6.57 -11.26
N GLU A 82 -13.12 5.88 -12.33
CA GLU A 82 -14.50 5.44 -12.51
C GLU A 82 -14.80 4.21 -11.67
N ARG A 83 -16.04 4.13 -11.16
CA ARG A 83 -16.49 3.02 -10.31
C ARG A 83 -16.98 1.83 -11.15
N ASN A 84 -16.10 1.28 -11.98
CA ASN A 84 -16.37 0.06 -12.75
C ASN A 84 -15.15 -0.88 -12.76
N PRO A 85 -15.35 -2.21 -12.94
CA PRO A 85 -14.26 -3.17 -12.83
C PRO A 85 -13.09 -2.95 -13.82
N PRO A 86 -13.32 -2.71 -15.12
CA PRO A 86 -12.23 -2.45 -16.07
C PRO A 86 -11.37 -1.23 -15.73
N ALA A 87 -11.98 -0.13 -15.26
CA ALA A 87 -11.26 1.08 -14.88
C ALA A 87 -10.34 0.83 -13.66
N VAL A 88 -10.85 0.14 -12.63
CA VAL A 88 -10.05 -0.19 -11.44
C VAL A 88 -8.91 -1.17 -11.78
N ALA A 89 -9.18 -2.16 -12.63
CA ALA A 89 -8.17 -3.09 -13.11
C ALA A 89 -7.04 -2.36 -13.87
N SER A 90 -7.41 -1.49 -14.80
CA SER A 90 -6.45 -0.67 -15.57
C SER A 90 -5.61 0.22 -14.64
N PHE A 91 -6.25 0.86 -13.66
CA PHE A 91 -5.56 1.66 -12.64
C PHE A 91 -4.51 0.84 -11.86
N PHE A 92 -4.81 -0.41 -11.48
CA PHE A 92 -3.83 -1.27 -10.80
C PHE A 92 -2.63 -1.65 -11.68
N VAL A 93 -2.84 -1.80 -12.99
CA VAL A 93 -1.77 -2.08 -13.95
C VAL A 93 -0.92 -0.83 -14.20
N GLU A 94 -1.55 0.31 -14.49
CA GLU A 94 -0.89 1.60 -14.73
C GLU A 94 -0.05 2.05 -13.54
N GLU A 95 -0.59 1.92 -12.33
CA GLU A 95 0.03 2.42 -11.10
C GLU A 95 0.82 1.33 -10.34
N LYS A 96 1.15 0.21 -11.00
CA LYS A 96 1.88 -0.95 -10.41
C LYS A 96 3.18 -0.57 -9.68
N ARG A 97 3.82 0.55 -10.04
CA ARG A 97 5.06 1.05 -9.38
C ARG A 97 4.78 1.89 -8.12
N HIS A 98 3.58 2.44 -8.00
CA HIS A 98 3.17 3.39 -6.96
C HIS A 98 2.23 2.78 -5.93
N LEU A 99 1.45 1.77 -6.29
CA LEU A 99 0.60 1.02 -5.38
C LEU A 99 1.37 -0.06 -4.62
N SER A 100 0.86 -0.41 -3.44
CA SER A 100 1.36 -1.51 -2.63
C SER A 100 0.83 -2.84 -3.19
N LYS A 101 1.73 -3.78 -3.49
CA LYS A 101 1.35 -5.14 -3.93
C LYS A 101 0.57 -5.89 -2.85
N SER A 102 0.87 -5.62 -1.58
CA SER A 102 0.13 -6.15 -0.43
C SER A 102 -1.30 -5.61 -0.39
N ALA A 103 -1.48 -4.31 -0.66
CA ALA A 103 -2.81 -3.70 -0.70
C ALA A 103 -3.67 -4.24 -1.86
N ILE A 104 -3.07 -4.43 -3.04
CA ILE A 104 -3.74 -5.07 -4.19
C ILE A 104 -4.13 -6.51 -3.84
N GLY A 105 -3.22 -7.27 -3.23
CA GLY A 105 -3.49 -8.62 -2.77
C GLY A 105 -4.60 -8.74 -1.73
N ALA A 106 -4.60 -7.84 -0.74
CA ALA A 106 -5.66 -7.74 0.26
C ALA A 106 -7.01 -7.41 -0.39
N TYR A 107 -7.01 -6.51 -1.37
CA TYR A 107 -8.21 -6.16 -2.14
C TYR A 107 -8.77 -7.37 -2.92
N PHE A 108 -7.94 -8.12 -3.64
CA PHE A 108 -8.37 -9.35 -4.32
C PHE A 108 -8.72 -10.49 -3.36
N GLY A 109 -8.19 -10.45 -2.13
CA GLY A 109 -8.53 -11.39 -1.08
C GLY A 109 -9.93 -11.21 -0.48
N GLU A 110 -10.64 -10.12 -0.79
CA GLU A 110 -12.03 -9.89 -0.36
C GLU A 110 -13.02 -10.72 -1.22
N ILE A 111 -12.87 -12.04 -1.21
CA ILE A 111 -13.60 -12.98 -2.07
C ILE A 111 -15.13 -12.97 -1.91
N SER A 112 -15.63 -12.36 -0.82
CA SER A 112 -17.07 -12.15 -0.58
C SER A 112 -17.65 -10.98 -1.37
N LYS A 113 -16.79 -10.15 -1.99
CA LYS A 113 -17.19 -8.95 -2.73
C LYS A 113 -17.13 -9.23 -4.22
N GLU A 114 -18.31 -9.34 -4.82
CA GLU A 114 -18.46 -9.58 -6.26
C GLU A 114 -17.70 -8.57 -7.11
N PHE A 115 -17.79 -7.28 -6.78
CA PHE A 115 -17.06 -6.22 -7.49
C PHE A 115 -15.54 -6.45 -7.49
N ASN A 116 -14.96 -6.90 -6.37
CA ASN A 116 -13.52 -7.16 -6.28
C ASN A 116 -13.10 -8.35 -7.15
N MET A 117 -13.97 -9.36 -7.27
CA MET A 117 -13.73 -10.53 -8.12
C MET A 117 -13.83 -10.18 -9.61
N GLN A 118 -14.79 -9.32 -9.98
CA GLN A 118 -14.88 -8.78 -11.33
C GLN A 118 -13.64 -7.94 -11.68
N VAL A 119 -13.12 -7.14 -10.74
CA VAL A 119 -11.86 -6.40 -10.93
C VAL A 119 -10.68 -7.38 -11.10
N LEU A 120 -10.62 -8.47 -10.34
CA LEU A 120 -9.57 -9.49 -10.50
C LEU A 120 -9.62 -10.13 -11.90
N GLU A 121 -10.81 -10.44 -12.39
CA GLU A 121 -11.00 -11.00 -13.73
C GLU A 121 -10.50 -10.04 -14.81
N GLU A 122 -10.94 -8.77 -14.77
CA GLU A 122 -10.45 -7.74 -15.70
C GLU A 122 -8.95 -7.49 -15.56
N TYR A 123 -8.42 -7.51 -14.34
CA TYR A 123 -6.99 -7.34 -14.08
C TYR A 123 -6.15 -8.46 -14.70
N LEU A 124 -6.65 -9.69 -14.68
CA LEU A 124 -5.99 -10.85 -15.29
C LEU A 124 -6.06 -10.80 -16.82
N LYS A 125 -7.17 -10.33 -17.41
CA LYS A 125 -7.28 -10.10 -18.87
C LYS A 125 -6.21 -9.12 -19.38
N LEU A 126 -5.79 -8.16 -18.55
CA LEU A 126 -4.72 -7.22 -18.87
C LEU A 126 -3.29 -7.80 -18.74
N HIS A 127 -3.13 -9.03 -18.23
CA HIS A 127 -1.83 -9.71 -18.22
C HIS A 127 -1.55 -10.36 -19.57
N GLU A 128 -0.35 -10.13 -20.11
CA GLU A 128 0.11 -10.76 -21.35
C GLU A 128 0.64 -12.17 -21.05
N PHE A 129 -0.25 -13.17 -20.99
CA PHE A 129 0.14 -14.58 -20.85
C PHE A 129 0.33 -15.29 -22.19
N ARG A 130 -0.16 -14.69 -23.29
CA ARG A 130 -0.13 -15.30 -24.61
C ARG A 130 1.30 -15.65 -25.05
N GLY A 131 1.52 -16.92 -25.36
CA GLY A 131 2.80 -17.46 -25.84
C GLY A 131 3.85 -17.66 -24.74
N LEU A 132 3.55 -17.33 -23.48
CA LEU A 132 4.42 -17.67 -22.36
C LEU A 132 4.25 -19.14 -21.99
N ASP A 133 5.34 -19.78 -21.55
CA ASP A 133 5.21 -21.07 -20.88
C ASP A 133 4.48 -20.91 -19.52
N PHE A 134 3.89 -21.99 -19.04
CA PHE A 134 3.06 -21.96 -17.84
C PHE A 134 3.80 -21.42 -16.62
N LEU A 135 5.05 -21.82 -16.41
CA LEU A 135 5.84 -21.40 -15.25
C LEU A 135 6.20 -19.92 -15.34
N GLN A 136 6.51 -19.41 -16.53
CA GLN A 136 6.76 -18.00 -16.79
C GLN A 136 5.51 -17.16 -16.52
N ALA A 137 4.36 -17.57 -17.02
CA ALA A 137 3.09 -16.89 -16.76
C ALA A 137 2.76 -16.87 -15.26
N LEU A 138 2.91 -18.01 -14.58
CA LEU A 138 2.68 -18.11 -13.14
C LEU A 138 3.62 -17.19 -12.35
N ARG A 139 4.91 -17.10 -12.73
CA ARG A 139 5.84 -16.14 -12.12
C ARG A 139 5.41 -14.70 -12.33
N THR A 140 5.04 -14.33 -13.56
CA THR A 140 4.58 -12.97 -13.87
C THR A 140 3.36 -12.59 -13.04
N PHE A 141 2.41 -13.52 -12.91
CA PHE A 141 1.22 -13.37 -12.07
C PHE A 141 1.58 -13.23 -10.58
N LEU A 142 2.34 -14.15 -10.00
CA LEU A 142 2.68 -14.12 -8.57
C LEU A 142 3.59 -12.94 -8.19
N LEU A 143 4.24 -12.30 -9.17
CA LEU A 143 5.02 -11.08 -8.97
C LEU A 143 4.19 -9.81 -9.18
N SER A 144 2.95 -9.88 -9.67
CA SER A 144 2.13 -8.70 -9.93
C SER A 144 1.52 -8.11 -8.65
N PHE A 145 1.14 -8.95 -7.69
CA PHE A 145 0.72 -8.57 -6.34
C PHE A 145 1.11 -9.64 -5.30
N GLN A 146 0.94 -9.36 -4.01
CA GLN A 146 1.23 -10.32 -2.95
C GLN A 146 -0.01 -11.17 -2.66
N LEU A 147 0.07 -12.49 -2.77
CA LEU A 147 -1.05 -13.35 -2.41
C LEU A 147 -1.44 -13.17 -0.93
N PRO A 148 -2.75 -13.22 -0.60
CA PRO A 148 -3.21 -13.29 0.78
C PRO A 148 -2.73 -14.58 1.47
N GLY A 149 -2.71 -14.61 2.80
CA GLY A 149 -2.22 -15.76 3.56
C GLY A 149 -3.26 -16.88 3.75
N GLU A 150 -4.54 -16.55 3.66
CA GLU A 150 -5.64 -17.48 3.91
C GLU A 150 -5.89 -18.38 2.70
N SER A 151 -5.93 -19.70 2.93
CA SER A 151 -6.00 -20.71 1.86
C SER A 151 -7.19 -20.54 0.92
N GLN A 152 -8.36 -20.19 1.46
CA GLN A 152 -9.59 -19.96 0.67
C GLN A 152 -9.46 -18.79 -0.32
N LYS A 153 -8.69 -17.75 0.05
CA LYS A 153 -8.47 -16.59 -0.81
C LYS A 153 -7.49 -16.92 -1.93
N ILE A 154 -6.40 -17.62 -1.58
CA ILE A 154 -5.42 -18.11 -2.55
C ILE A 154 -6.11 -19.02 -3.57
N ASP A 155 -6.90 -19.98 -3.11
CA ASP A 155 -7.65 -20.91 -3.94
C ASP A 155 -8.47 -20.20 -5.04
N LYS A 156 -9.28 -19.22 -4.61
CA LYS A 156 -10.12 -18.46 -5.54
C LYS A 156 -9.27 -17.67 -6.55
N ILE A 157 -8.22 -16.99 -6.08
CA ILE A 157 -7.35 -16.17 -6.92
C ILE A 157 -6.60 -17.03 -7.97
N VAL A 158 -6.08 -18.18 -7.56
CA VAL A 158 -5.37 -19.12 -8.46
C VAL A 158 -6.34 -19.74 -9.47
N THR A 159 -7.60 -19.96 -9.10
CA THR A 159 -8.63 -20.43 -10.02
C THR A 159 -8.83 -19.46 -11.20
N TYR A 160 -8.93 -18.16 -10.94
CA TYR A 160 -9.06 -17.15 -12.00
C TYR A 160 -7.79 -17.08 -12.87
N PHE A 161 -6.61 -17.17 -12.27
CA PHE A 161 -5.35 -17.24 -13.05
C PHE A 161 -5.37 -18.42 -14.02
N ALA A 162 -5.77 -19.60 -13.55
CA ALA A 162 -5.79 -20.81 -14.38
C ALA A 162 -6.79 -20.71 -15.54
N GLN A 163 -7.97 -20.12 -15.29
CA GLN A 163 -8.96 -19.84 -16.33
C GLN A 163 -8.39 -18.91 -17.40
N GLU A 164 -7.82 -17.77 -16.97
CA GLU A 164 -7.29 -16.77 -17.90
C GLU A 164 -6.07 -17.29 -18.69
N TYR A 165 -5.17 -18.03 -18.03
CA TYR A 165 -4.01 -18.61 -18.71
C TYR A 165 -4.43 -19.55 -19.86
N VAL A 166 -5.42 -20.42 -19.63
CA VAL A 166 -5.93 -21.35 -20.65
C VAL A 166 -6.68 -20.62 -21.75
N LEU A 167 -7.43 -19.57 -21.41
CA LEU A 167 -8.11 -18.71 -22.39
C LEU A 167 -7.11 -18.06 -23.35
N GLN A 168 -6.01 -17.52 -22.82
CA GLN A 168 -4.97 -16.85 -23.63
C GLN A 168 -4.02 -17.81 -24.33
N ASN A 169 -3.94 -19.07 -23.89
CA ASN A 169 -3.09 -20.10 -24.47
C ASN A 169 -3.87 -21.39 -24.82
N PRO A 170 -4.79 -21.34 -25.80
CA PRO A 170 -5.60 -22.49 -26.19
C PRO A 170 -4.72 -23.71 -26.55
N GLY A 171 -5.10 -24.88 -26.05
CA GLY A 171 -4.36 -26.13 -26.28
C GLY A 171 -3.19 -26.40 -25.34
N SER A 172 -2.82 -25.46 -24.45
CA SER A 172 -1.77 -25.69 -23.44
C SER A 172 -2.20 -26.68 -22.35
N PHE A 173 -3.49 -26.67 -22.01
CA PHE A 173 -4.13 -27.60 -21.08
C PHE A 173 -5.48 -28.03 -21.65
N ARG A 174 -6.01 -29.18 -21.21
CA ARG A 174 -7.35 -29.65 -21.62
C ARG A 174 -8.44 -28.73 -21.07
N ASN A 175 -8.29 -28.30 -19.83
CA ASN A 175 -9.20 -27.40 -19.15
C ASN A 175 -8.47 -26.56 -18.10
N SER A 176 -9.16 -25.59 -17.50
CA SER A 176 -8.59 -24.73 -16.46
C SER A 176 -8.31 -25.46 -15.14
N GLN A 177 -8.93 -26.62 -14.89
CA GLN A 177 -8.69 -27.41 -13.66
C GLN A 177 -7.29 -28.01 -13.67
N ASP A 178 -6.83 -28.57 -14.80
CA ASP A 178 -5.47 -29.10 -14.94
C ASP A 178 -4.42 -27.99 -14.66
N ALA A 179 -4.64 -26.79 -15.22
CA ALA A 179 -3.79 -25.63 -15.00
C ALA A 179 -3.80 -25.16 -13.54
N TYR A 180 -4.97 -25.17 -12.89
CA TYR A 180 -5.14 -24.82 -11.48
C TYR A 180 -4.37 -25.79 -10.57
N VAL A 181 -4.52 -27.10 -10.78
CA VAL A 181 -3.83 -28.14 -9.99
C VAL A 181 -2.31 -27.96 -10.09
N LEU A 182 -1.80 -27.75 -11.30
CA LEU A 182 -0.38 -27.49 -11.50
C LEU A 182 0.08 -26.17 -10.84
N ALA A 183 -0.71 -25.11 -10.91
CA ALA A 183 -0.38 -23.82 -10.28
C ALA A 183 -0.27 -23.95 -8.76
N TYR A 184 -1.25 -24.59 -8.13
CA TYR A 184 -1.28 -24.80 -6.68
C TYR A 184 -0.11 -25.67 -6.22
N ALA A 185 0.15 -26.77 -6.93
CA ALA A 185 1.29 -27.64 -6.66
C ALA A 185 2.63 -26.90 -6.81
N THR A 186 2.75 -26.01 -7.79
CA THR A 186 3.95 -25.20 -8.03
C THR A 186 4.21 -24.20 -6.89
N ILE A 187 3.16 -23.53 -6.39
CA ILE A 187 3.25 -22.59 -5.26
C ILE A 187 3.68 -23.34 -3.99
N LEU A 188 3.09 -24.51 -3.73
CA LEU A 188 3.45 -25.36 -2.60
C LEU A 188 4.90 -25.84 -2.71
N LEU A 189 5.31 -26.31 -3.90
CA LEU A 189 6.66 -26.78 -4.18
C LEU A 189 7.71 -25.69 -3.91
N ASN A 190 7.44 -24.44 -4.31
CA ASN A 190 8.35 -23.33 -4.05
C ASN A 190 8.63 -23.15 -2.55
N THR A 191 7.58 -23.25 -1.72
CA THR A 191 7.70 -23.17 -0.26
C THR A 191 8.47 -24.37 0.28
N THR A 192 8.20 -25.59 -0.21
CA THR A 192 8.89 -26.82 0.20
C THR A 192 10.39 -26.80 -0.11
N LEU A 193 10.78 -26.31 -1.29
CA LEU A 193 12.18 -26.31 -1.71
C LEU A 193 12.99 -25.16 -1.10
N HIS A 194 12.38 -23.98 -0.92
CA HIS A 194 13.15 -22.74 -0.69
C HIS A 194 12.83 -22.01 0.62
N ASN A 195 11.82 -22.42 1.39
CA ASN A 195 11.55 -21.83 2.71
C ASN A 195 12.38 -22.52 3.80
N ALA A 196 13.35 -21.80 4.38
CA ALA A 196 14.26 -22.33 5.41
C ALA A 196 13.54 -22.77 6.71
N ASN A 197 12.34 -22.25 6.98
CA ASN A 197 11.53 -22.63 8.14
C ASN A 197 10.74 -23.93 7.92
N ALA A 198 10.64 -24.40 6.67
CA ALA A 198 9.95 -25.66 6.33
C ALA A 198 10.82 -26.92 6.59
N LYS A 199 12.04 -26.75 7.11
CA LYS A 199 13.03 -27.82 7.33
C LYS A 199 12.59 -28.94 8.30
N GLY A 200 11.41 -28.84 8.92
CA GLY A 200 10.81 -29.90 9.73
C GLY A 200 9.91 -30.90 8.97
N HIS A 201 9.57 -30.65 7.69
CA HIS A 201 8.69 -31.51 6.88
C HIS A 201 9.40 -32.13 5.66
N SER A 202 10.68 -32.48 5.77
CA SER A 202 11.32 -33.33 4.76
C SER A 202 10.57 -34.67 4.76
N ASN A 203 9.88 -35.09 3.69
CA ASN A 203 10.58 -35.78 2.60
C ASN A 203 9.71 -36.16 1.37
N SER A 204 8.50 -35.63 1.14
CA SER A 204 7.72 -36.09 -0.05
C SER A 204 7.88 -35.20 -1.30
N LEU A 205 7.37 -33.96 -1.31
CA LEU A 205 7.38 -33.13 -2.53
C LEU A 205 8.75 -32.53 -2.92
N GLY A 206 9.74 -32.55 -2.02
CA GLY A 206 11.08 -32.03 -2.31
C GLY A 206 11.86 -32.91 -3.28
N ASP A 207 11.54 -34.21 -3.36
CA ASP A 207 12.12 -35.13 -4.33
C ASP A 207 11.36 -35.09 -5.66
N GLU A 208 12.08 -35.01 -6.77
CA GLU A 208 11.49 -34.89 -8.11
C GLU A 208 10.59 -36.09 -8.43
N LYS A 209 11.05 -37.31 -8.14
CA LYS A 209 10.28 -38.52 -8.47
C LYS A 209 8.97 -38.55 -7.71
N ARG A 210 9.01 -38.25 -6.41
CA ARG A 210 7.81 -38.17 -5.57
C ARG A 210 6.88 -37.02 -5.97
N PHE A 211 7.41 -35.86 -6.36
CA PHE A 211 6.58 -34.75 -6.87
C PHE A 211 5.82 -35.16 -8.14
N LEU A 212 6.52 -35.75 -9.12
CA LEU A 212 5.90 -36.26 -10.34
C LEU A 212 4.87 -37.35 -10.02
N GLN A 213 5.23 -38.29 -9.15
CA GLN A 213 4.34 -39.38 -8.75
C GLN A 213 3.06 -38.83 -8.10
N THR A 214 3.20 -37.91 -7.15
CA THR A 214 2.06 -37.30 -6.46
C THR A 214 1.17 -36.58 -7.46
N LEU A 215 1.71 -35.74 -8.35
CA LEU A 215 0.87 -34.94 -9.24
C LEU A 215 0.20 -35.77 -10.35
N LEU A 216 0.84 -36.85 -10.81
CA LEU A 216 0.34 -37.67 -11.91
C LEU A 216 -0.52 -38.87 -11.44
N GLU A 217 -0.37 -39.32 -10.20
CA GLU A 217 -1.11 -40.47 -9.66
C GLU A 217 -2.24 -40.07 -8.69
N PHE A 218 -2.22 -38.84 -8.15
CA PHE A 218 -3.22 -38.40 -7.17
C PHE A 218 -4.59 -38.16 -7.77
N ASP A 219 -4.66 -37.68 -9.01
CA ASP A 219 -5.92 -37.42 -9.70
C ASP A 219 -5.91 -38.04 -11.09
N LYS A 220 -6.72 -39.09 -11.26
CA LYS A 220 -6.88 -39.80 -12.53
C LYS A 220 -7.60 -38.95 -13.59
N ASP A 221 -8.31 -37.91 -13.15
CA ASP A 221 -9.03 -37.00 -14.03
C ASP A 221 -8.14 -35.83 -14.49
N THR A 222 -7.03 -35.57 -13.79
CA THR A 222 -6.03 -34.57 -14.15
C THR A 222 -5.06 -35.13 -15.20
N ASN A 223 -5.11 -34.59 -16.42
CA ASN A 223 -4.31 -35.11 -17.54
C ASN A 223 -3.10 -34.22 -17.84
N LEU A 224 -2.14 -34.18 -16.90
CA LEU A 224 -0.93 -33.36 -17.02
C LEU A 224 0.20 -34.10 -17.75
N PRO A 225 0.81 -33.52 -18.81
CA PRO A 225 1.97 -34.10 -19.45
C PRO A 225 3.15 -34.22 -18.48
N ARG A 226 3.72 -35.42 -18.34
CA ARG A 226 4.84 -35.69 -17.42
C ARG A 226 6.03 -34.75 -17.62
N ASP A 227 6.32 -34.37 -18.86
CA ASP A 227 7.43 -33.48 -19.19
C ASP A 227 7.16 -32.03 -18.77
N LEU A 228 5.91 -31.58 -18.81
CA LEU A 228 5.50 -30.27 -18.27
C LEU A 228 5.65 -30.23 -16.75
N VAL A 229 5.20 -31.26 -16.04
CA VAL A 229 5.36 -31.35 -14.58
C VAL A 229 6.83 -31.35 -14.19
N ARG A 230 7.66 -32.08 -14.94
CA ARG A 230 9.11 -32.12 -14.74
C ARG A 230 9.76 -30.76 -14.99
N SER A 231 9.43 -30.10 -16.09
CA SER A 231 10.02 -28.81 -16.43
C SER A 231 9.68 -27.74 -15.38
N VAL A 232 8.45 -27.77 -14.86
CA VAL A 232 8.03 -26.91 -13.74
C VAL A 232 8.86 -27.17 -12.49
N TYR A 233 9.03 -28.45 -12.08
CA TYR A 233 9.83 -28.80 -10.91
C TYR A 233 11.28 -28.29 -11.04
N GLN A 234 11.92 -28.58 -12.18
CA GLN A 234 13.29 -28.15 -12.45
C GLN A 234 13.40 -26.63 -12.52
N GLY A 235 12.40 -25.96 -13.10
CA GLY A 235 12.32 -24.51 -13.16
C GLY A 235 12.24 -23.85 -11.78
N ILE A 236 11.42 -24.39 -10.86
CA ILE A 236 11.34 -23.89 -9.47
C ILE A 236 12.63 -24.20 -8.71
N LYS A 237 13.16 -25.41 -8.83
CA LYS A 237 14.39 -25.82 -8.15
C LYS A 237 15.59 -24.94 -8.54
N SER A 238 15.70 -24.59 -9.82
CA SER A 238 16.79 -23.75 -10.35
C SER A 238 16.58 -22.26 -10.08
N ASN A 239 15.34 -21.77 -10.17
CA ASN A 239 15.00 -20.37 -9.99
C ASN A 239 13.76 -20.21 -9.09
N PRO A 240 13.95 -19.91 -7.78
CA PRO A 240 12.86 -19.76 -6.83
C PRO A 240 11.91 -18.63 -7.20
N ILE A 241 10.63 -18.78 -6.87
CA ILE A 241 9.69 -17.66 -6.85
C ILE A 241 9.96 -16.86 -5.58
N VAL A 242 10.74 -15.79 -5.70
CA VAL A 242 11.06 -14.88 -4.60
C VAL A 242 9.93 -13.86 -4.46
N LEU A 243 8.96 -14.18 -3.60
CA LEU A 243 7.95 -13.23 -3.15
C LEU A 243 8.64 -12.26 -2.20
N VAL A 244 9.00 -11.07 -2.68
CA VAL A 244 9.55 -10.02 -1.81
C VAL A 244 8.43 -9.61 -0.86
N GLU A 245 8.58 -9.93 0.43
CA GLU A 245 7.75 -9.35 1.50
C GLU A 245 7.95 -7.82 1.46
N GLU A 246 7.06 -7.12 0.77
CA GLU A 246 7.04 -5.68 0.82
C GLU A 246 6.44 -5.28 2.17
N ASN A 247 7.31 -5.04 3.17
CA ASN A 247 7.00 -4.12 4.27
C ASN A 247 6.88 -2.70 3.68
N CYS A 248 5.86 -2.49 2.85
CA CYS A 248 5.61 -1.25 2.17
C CYS A 248 4.79 -0.37 3.11
N GLU A 249 5.47 0.30 4.05
CA GLU A 249 4.91 1.55 4.53
C GLU A 249 4.62 2.44 3.31
N PRO A 250 3.41 3.03 3.21
CA PRO A 250 3.03 3.84 2.05
C PRO A 250 4.05 4.95 1.81
N CYS A 251 4.63 4.97 0.60
CA CYS A 251 5.59 5.98 0.18
C CYS A 251 4.85 7.30 -0.09
N ILE A 252 5.23 8.36 0.64
CA ILE A 252 4.71 9.72 0.51
C ILE A 252 5.37 10.44 -0.68
N ILE A 253 6.69 10.39 -0.75
CA ILE A 253 7.49 10.96 -1.84
C ILE A 253 8.74 10.10 -2.04
N ARG A 254 9.19 10.02 -3.29
CA ARG A 254 10.45 9.39 -3.66
C ARG A 254 11.18 10.26 -4.68
N GLY A 255 12.50 10.20 -4.68
CA GLY A 255 13.29 11.07 -5.55
C GLY A 255 14.77 11.09 -5.20
N TRP A 256 15.55 11.74 -6.05
CA TRP A 256 16.98 11.90 -5.82
C TRP A 256 17.26 13.08 -4.90
N LEU A 257 17.98 12.82 -3.80
CA LEU A 257 18.57 13.86 -2.97
C LEU A 257 20.07 13.63 -2.79
N TRP A 258 20.77 14.71 -2.47
CA TRP A 258 22.12 14.64 -1.96
C TRP A 258 22.08 14.59 -0.44
N LYS A 259 22.91 13.75 0.18
CA LYS A 259 23.05 13.69 1.63
C LYS A 259 24.49 13.85 2.07
N LEU A 260 24.72 14.64 3.11
CA LEU A 260 26.04 14.79 3.71
C LEU A 260 26.34 13.59 4.63
N GLY A 261 27.56 13.06 4.57
CA GLY A 261 28.00 12.00 5.49
C GLY A 261 28.12 12.50 6.94
N GLY A 262 28.06 11.57 7.90
CA GLY A 262 28.08 11.89 9.34
C GLY A 262 29.45 12.29 9.82
N ARG A 263 30.29 11.29 10.11
CA ARG A 263 31.69 11.48 10.53
C ARG A 263 32.55 12.09 9.42
N VAL A 264 32.36 11.59 8.19
CA VAL A 264 33.06 12.07 7.00
C VAL A 264 32.10 12.91 6.17
N LYS A 265 32.36 14.21 6.05
CA LYS A 265 31.49 15.19 5.39
C LYS A 265 31.60 15.13 3.86
N ILE A 266 31.22 14.00 3.28
CA ILE A 266 31.15 13.81 1.82
C ILE A 266 29.69 13.77 1.39
N TRP A 267 29.36 14.55 0.36
CA TRP A 267 28.06 14.52 -0.29
C TRP A 267 27.90 13.26 -1.14
N LYS A 268 26.77 12.56 -0.97
CA LYS A 268 26.43 11.38 -1.76
C LYS A 268 25.01 11.50 -2.31
N ARG A 269 24.85 11.28 -3.61
CA ARG A 269 23.54 11.20 -4.25
C ARG A 269 22.90 9.86 -3.93
N ARG A 270 21.65 9.86 -3.46
CA ARG A 270 20.91 8.64 -3.10
C ARG A 270 19.46 8.80 -3.52
N TRP A 271 18.83 7.67 -3.85
CA TRP A 271 17.40 7.62 -4.09
C TRP A 271 16.70 7.51 -2.75
N PHE A 272 15.89 8.49 -2.39
CA PHE A 272 15.17 8.54 -1.13
C PHE A 272 13.72 8.10 -1.31
N VAL A 273 13.17 7.49 -0.27
CA VAL A 273 11.77 7.09 -0.17
C VAL A 273 11.30 7.51 1.21
N LEU A 274 10.39 8.48 1.25
CA LEU A 274 9.76 8.98 2.47
C LEU A 274 8.48 8.19 2.75
N THR A 275 8.31 7.74 3.98
CA THR A 275 7.08 7.16 4.51
C THR A 275 6.61 7.94 5.73
N GLU A 276 5.49 7.54 6.35
CA GLU A 276 4.98 8.25 7.53
C GLU A 276 5.90 8.13 8.75
N GLN A 277 6.69 7.07 8.87
CA GLN A 277 7.55 6.82 10.04
C GLN A 277 9.04 6.96 9.73
N HIS A 278 9.43 6.76 8.47
CA HIS A 278 10.82 6.58 8.09
C HIS A 278 11.18 7.33 6.81
N LEU A 279 12.45 7.74 6.73
CA LEU A 279 13.08 8.16 5.49
C LEU A 279 14.14 7.13 5.11
N PHE A 280 13.87 6.38 4.06
CA PHE A 280 14.75 5.36 3.50
C PHE A 280 15.62 5.94 2.39
N TYR A 281 16.83 5.38 2.20
CA TYR A 281 17.64 5.72 1.04
C TYR A 281 18.41 4.52 0.45
N TYR A 282 18.56 4.58 -0.88
CA TYR A 282 19.06 3.51 -1.75
C TYR A 282 20.15 4.05 -2.68
N ASN A 283 20.91 3.14 -3.30
CA ASN A 283 21.89 3.52 -4.32
C ASN A 283 21.22 3.85 -5.67
N ALA A 284 20.07 3.25 -5.96
CA ALA A 284 19.34 3.40 -7.22
C ALA A 284 17.81 3.29 -6.98
N PRO A 285 16.96 3.69 -7.93
CA PRO A 285 15.52 3.69 -7.77
C PRO A 285 14.88 2.29 -7.81
N GLU A 286 15.59 1.28 -8.31
CA GLU A 286 15.09 -0.08 -8.40
C GLU A 286 14.93 -0.71 -7.01
N ARG A 287 13.74 -1.28 -6.74
CA ARG A 287 13.40 -1.93 -5.47
C ARG A 287 14.24 -3.17 -5.14
N THR A 288 14.96 -3.71 -6.12
CA THR A 288 15.94 -4.80 -5.93
C THR A 288 17.23 -4.31 -5.28
N THR A 289 17.47 -3.00 -5.22
CA THR A 289 18.66 -2.48 -4.56
C THR A 289 18.55 -2.53 -3.05
N GLN A 290 19.58 -3.09 -2.42
CA GLN A 290 19.66 -3.22 -0.98
C GLN A 290 19.59 -1.84 -0.29
N ARG A 291 18.64 -1.71 0.64
CA ARG A 291 18.41 -0.49 1.43
C ARG A 291 19.70 -0.08 2.15
N LYS A 292 20.18 1.15 1.88
CA LYS A 292 21.47 1.63 2.43
C LYS A 292 21.32 2.29 3.79
N GLY A 293 20.19 2.91 4.07
CA GLY A 293 19.90 3.34 5.42
C GLY A 293 18.48 3.81 5.63
N ILE A 294 18.22 4.05 6.91
CA ILE A 294 16.93 4.40 7.49
C ILE A 294 17.16 5.57 8.43
N VAL A 295 16.33 6.59 8.34
CA VAL A 295 16.24 7.69 9.30
C VAL A 295 14.85 7.62 9.90
N ALA A 296 14.73 7.35 11.21
CA ALA A 296 13.45 7.42 11.89
C ALA A 296 13.04 8.89 12.01
N LEU A 297 11.77 9.19 11.71
CA LEU A 297 11.25 10.57 11.70
C LEU A 297 10.59 10.96 13.03
N GLU A 298 10.46 10.01 13.95
CA GLU A 298 10.01 10.26 15.31
C GLU A 298 10.98 11.21 16.03
N ASN A 299 10.44 12.24 16.69
CA ASN A 299 11.21 13.25 17.42
C ASN A 299 12.26 13.98 16.57
N VAL A 300 12.06 14.04 15.25
CA VAL A 300 12.87 14.83 14.32
C VAL A 300 12.14 16.11 13.96
N SER A 301 12.87 17.19 13.73
CA SER A 301 12.40 18.44 13.17
C SER A 301 13.28 18.83 11.98
N ILE A 302 12.75 19.68 11.11
CA ILE A 302 13.42 20.09 9.87
C ILE A 302 13.59 21.60 9.84
N ARG A 303 14.73 22.07 9.36
CA ARG A 303 15.03 23.48 9.14
C ARG A 303 15.73 23.70 7.80
N ARG A 304 15.60 24.92 7.27
CA ARG A 304 16.42 25.38 6.15
C ARG A 304 17.89 25.40 6.57
N ALA A 305 18.79 25.03 5.66
CA ALA A 305 20.22 25.05 5.88
C ALA A 305 20.92 25.71 4.70
N SER A 306 22.06 26.34 4.95
CA SER A 306 22.96 26.83 3.89
C SER A 306 24.21 25.95 3.84
N ASP A 307 24.75 25.78 2.64
CA ASP A 307 26.01 25.10 2.40
C ASP A 307 26.79 25.84 1.32
N ARG A 308 28.13 25.82 1.38
CA ARG A 308 28.98 26.50 0.41
C ARG A 308 29.02 25.79 -0.95
N SER A 309 28.72 24.50 -0.96
CA SER A 309 28.88 23.65 -2.14
C SER A 309 27.58 23.28 -2.83
N ARG A 310 26.43 23.52 -2.19
CA ARG A 310 25.11 23.12 -2.67
C ARG A 310 24.04 24.10 -2.26
N GLU A 311 23.20 24.45 -3.22
CA GLU A 311 21.97 25.20 -2.99
C GLU A 311 20.86 24.25 -2.51
N TYR A 312 19.74 24.82 -2.07
CA TYR A 312 18.55 24.07 -1.66
C TYR A 312 18.82 23.04 -0.54
N CYS A 313 19.60 23.45 0.45
CA CYS A 313 19.96 22.61 1.58
C CYS A 313 18.93 22.68 2.70
N PHE A 314 18.66 21.54 3.33
CA PHE A 314 17.85 21.44 4.54
C PHE A 314 18.47 20.43 5.50
N GLU A 315 18.10 20.53 6.76
CA GLU A 315 18.69 19.74 7.83
C GLU A 315 17.62 19.15 8.74
N LEU A 316 17.68 17.84 8.93
CA LEU A 316 16.97 17.17 10.01
C LEU A 316 17.79 17.29 11.30
N PHE A 317 17.12 17.62 12.38
CA PHE A 317 17.72 17.75 13.71
C PHE A 317 16.75 17.20 14.77
N PRO A 318 17.24 16.68 15.89
CA PRO A 318 16.38 16.15 16.95
C PRO A 318 15.58 17.28 17.61
N ARG A 319 14.32 17.02 17.92
CA ARG A 319 13.44 17.92 18.67
C ARG A 319 13.91 17.96 20.13
N GLN A 320 14.12 19.15 20.69
CA GLN A 320 14.66 19.27 22.04
C GLN A 320 13.61 18.92 23.10
N ASN A 321 13.75 17.77 23.75
CA ASN A 321 13.01 17.38 24.97
C ASN A 321 13.90 17.53 26.22
N GLY A 322 14.55 18.69 26.39
CA GLY A 322 15.28 19.01 27.63
C GLY A 322 16.55 18.19 27.93
N THR A 323 17.01 17.30 27.04
CA THR A 323 18.25 16.54 27.22
C THR A 323 19.34 17.04 26.25
N THR A 324 20.39 17.63 26.80
CA THR A 324 21.61 17.98 26.08
C THR A 324 22.27 16.73 25.50
N GLY A 325 22.32 16.62 24.17
CA GLY A 325 22.97 15.51 23.46
C GLY A 325 22.07 14.60 22.62
N ALA A 326 20.83 14.99 22.33
CA ALA A 326 19.93 14.19 21.49
C ALA A 326 20.54 13.91 20.10
N THR A 327 20.42 12.67 19.62
CA THR A 327 20.90 12.20 18.32
C THR A 327 19.75 11.65 17.49
N ILE A 328 19.79 11.83 16.17
CA ILE A 328 18.77 11.25 15.28
C ILE A 328 19.00 9.74 15.20
N ASN A 329 17.92 8.97 15.39
CA ASN A 329 17.98 7.53 15.22
C ASN A 329 18.11 7.17 13.74
N THR A 330 19.35 6.92 13.33
CA THR A 330 19.69 6.50 11.98
C THR A 330 20.31 5.12 11.98
N ARG A 331 19.87 4.26 11.07
CA ARG A 331 20.48 2.95 10.81
C ARG A 331 21.08 2.94 9.41
N LYS A 332 22.28 2.40 9.28
CA LYS A 332 22.96 2.24 8.00
C LYS A 332 23.33 0.77 7.83
N ALA A 333 23.09 0.23 6.64
CA ALA A 333 23.45 -1.13 6.33
C ALA A 333 24.99 -1.28 6.31
N ASP A 334 25.49 -2.42 6.78
CA ASP A 334 26.91 -2.75 6.75
C ASP A 334 27.41 -3.06 5.32
N ARG A 335 28.65 -3.55 5.16
CA ARG A 335 29.23 -3.85 3.83
C ARG A 335 28.51 -5.02 3.13
N GLU A 336 27.87 -5.91 3.89
CA GLU A 336 27.07 -7.05 3.42
C GLU A 336 25.58 -6.67 3.26
N GLY A 337 25.25 -5.48 3.76
CA GLY A 337 23.99 -4.76 3.69
C GLY A 337 22.84 -5.35 4.52
N VAL A 338 23.20 -5.98 5.63
CA VAL A 338 22.28 -6.34 6.71
C VAL A 338 21.96 -5.08 7.54
N ILE A 339 20.68 -4.91 7.91
CA ILE A 339 20.23 -3.83 8.80
C ILE A 339 20.02 -4.42 10.19
N ILE A 340 20.95 -4.20 11.12
CA ILE A 340 20.90 -4.78 12.47
C ILE A 340 19.97 -3.93 13.38
N THR A 341 19.02 -4.58 14.05
CA THR A 341 18.18 -3.99 15.10
C THR A 341 18.97 -3.85 16.39
N GLY A 342 19.31 -2.62 16.79
CA GLY A 342 19.92 -2.35 18.09
C GLY A 342 18.90 -2.44 19.22
N ARG A 343 19.26 -3.16 20.29
CA ARG A 343 18.54 -3.19 21.58
C ARG A 343 18.38 -1.75 22.12
N PRO A 344 17.25 -1.38 22.75
CA PRO A 344 17.11 -0.07 23.39
C PRO A 344 18.20 0.14 24.46
N PRO A 345 18.68 1.38 24.67
CA PRO A 345 19.67 1.68 25.70
C PRO A 345 19.12 1.28 27.08
N PRO A 346 19.97 0.76 27.99
CA PRO A 346 19.53 0.36 29.32
C PRO A 346 19.02 1.58 30.09
N THR A 347 17.73 1.56 30.42
CA THR A 347 17.11 2.49 31.37
C THR A 347 17.36 2.00 32.79
N THR A 348 18.42 2.51 33.44
CA THR A 348 18.53 2.84 34.89
C THR A 348 20.01 2.91 35.30
N PRO A 349 20.43 3.93 36.08
CA PRO A 349 21.71 3.91 36.78
C PRO A 349 21.54 3.18 38.12
N SER A 350 22.03 1.96 38.23
CA SER A 350 22.27 1.33 39.55
C SER A 350 23.67 1.71 40.05
N PRO A 351 23.86 2.06 41.34
CA PRO A 351 25.15 2.45 41.88
C PRO A 351 26.11 1.25 41.99
N PRO A 352 27.44 1.47 41.98
CA PRO A 352 28.41 0.38 41.87
C PRO A 352 28.62 -0.29 43.22
N SER A 353 28.39 -1.61 43.31
CA SER A 353 29.02 -2.43 44.35
C SER A 353 30.28 -3.08 43.77
N ALA A 354 31.37 -2.91 44.51
CA ALA A 354 32.68 -3.45 44.19
C ALA A 354 32.71 -4.98 44.38
N HIS A 355 33.63 -5.63 43.65
CA HIS A 355 33.98 -7.06 43.62
C HIS A 355 33.13 -7.97 42.73
N SER A 356 33.57 -8.15 41.48
CA SER A 356 34.21 -9.42 41.09
C SER A 356 34.83 -9.31 39.69
N SER A 357 36.07 -9.77 39.58
CA SER A 357 36.94 -9.61 38.42
C SER A 357 36.84 -10.80 37.45
N ARG A 358 36.99 -10.48 36.16
CA ARG A 358 37.48 -11.33 35.05
C ARG A 358 36.58 -12.46 34.52
N LEU A 359 36.00 -12.20 33.35
CA LEU A 359 36.23 -12.99 32.12
C LEU A 359 36.05 -12.03 30.92
N SER A 360 37.14 -11.71 30.21
CA SER A 360 37.14 -10.85 29.01
C SER A 360 37.53 -11.66 27.78
N LEU A 361 36.54 -11.96 26.94
CA LEU A 361 36.56 -12.59 25.62
C LEU A 361 35.15 -12.24 25.07
N THR A 362 34.88 -11.56 23.96
CA THR A 362 35.46 -11.38 22.61
C THR A 362 34.81 -10.07 22.06
N GLY A 363 35.44 -9.24 21.22
CA GLY A 363 35.69 -9.48 19.79
C GLY A 363 34.45 -9.19 18.92
N LEU A 364 34.48 -8.09 18.14
CA LEU A 364 33.51 -7.56 17.16
C LEU A 364 32.31 -6.74 17.69
N GLY A 365 32.56 -5.42 17.85
CA GLY A 365 31.53 -4.42 18.10
C GLY A 365 30.74 -4.02 16.84
N SER A 366 29.42 -4.14 16.92
CA SER A 366 28.44 -3.58 16.00
C SER A 366 28.33 -2.06 16.20
N ARG A 367 28.45 -1.30 15.10
CA ARG A 367 28.83 0.12 15.10
C ARG A 367 27.61 1.02 14.85
N LEU A 368 26.96 1.50 15.92
CA LEU A 368 25.92 2.54 15.80
C LEU A 368 26.54 3.87 15.30
N ASP A 369 25.98 4.43 14.22
CA ASP A 369 26.34 5.76 13.70
C ASP A 369 25.31 6.78 14.16
N TYR A 370 25.67 7.60 15.13
CA TYR A 370 24.84 8.70 15.63
C TYR A 370 25.09 9.96 14.79
N HIS A 371 24.03 10.48 14.15
CA HIS A 371 24.04 11.78 13.51
C HIS A 371 23.42 12.82 14.46
N THR A 372 24.18 13.85 14.83
CA THR A 372 23.63 15.03 15.55
C THR A 372 22.69 15.83 14.66
N THR A 373 22.99 15.88 13.36
CA THR A 373 22.10 16.40 12.32
C THR A 373 22.26 15.62 11.02
N TYR A 374 21.21 15.62 10.20
CA TYR A 374 21.18 14.96 8.89
C TYR A 374 20.90 16.00 7.79
N ARG A 375 21.98 16.48 7.15
CA ARG A 375 21.89 17.49 6.09
C ARG A 375 21.69 16.86 4.71
N MET A 376 20.75 17.42 3.97
CA MET A 376 20.39 17.01 2.61
C MET A 376 20.28 18.23 1.70
N ALA A 377 20.33 18.00 0.39
CA ALA A 377 20.13 19.02 -0.62
C ALA A 377 19.30 18.47 -1.79
N ALA A 378 18.32 19.25 -2.21
CA ALA A 378 17.51 18.95 -3.39
C ALA A 378 18.28 19.34 -4.68
N THR A 379 17.74 18.96 -5.83
CA THR A 379 18.36 19.26 -7.14
C THR A 379 17.93 20.61 -7.70
N ASN A 380 16.75 21.10 -7.32
CA ASN A 380 16.19 22.37 -7.72
C ASN A 380 15.24 22.90 -6.63
N SER A 381 14.71 24.11 -6.82
CA SER A 381 13.80 24.77 -5.87
C SER A 381 12.46 24.07 -5.70
N GLU A 382 11.92 23.45 -6.75
CA GLU A 382 10.63 22.77 -6.71
C GLU A 382 10.70 21.50 -5.86
N GLU A 383 11.70 20.64 -6.12
CA GLU A 383 11.97 19.45 -5.33
C GLU A 383 12.32 19.83 -3.89
N TYR A 384 13.03 20.94 -3.68
CA TYR A 384 13.30 21.45 -2.34
C TYR A 384 12.03 21.69 -1.53
N GLU A 385 11.12 22.51 -2.05
CA GLU A 385 9.87 22.82 -1.36
C GLU A 385 9.04 21.55 -1.18
N LYS A 386 8.91 20.73 -2.21
CA LYS A 386 8.20 19.44 -2.17
C LYS A 386 8.72 18.51 -1.06
N TRP A 387 10.04 18.35 -0.93
CA TRP A 387 10.65 17.52 0.13
C TRP A 387 10.50 18.13 1.52
N VAL A 388 10.74 19.44 1.65
CA VAL A 388 10.65 20.15 2.93
C VAL A 388 9.22 20.16 3.46
N THR A 389 8.23 20.50 2.63
CA THR A 389 6.81 20.48 3.01
C THR A 389 6.37 19.08 3.42
N SER A 390 6.74 18.04 2.66
CA SER A 390 6.38 16.66 2.97
C SER A 390 6.96 16.20 4.31
N LEU A 391 8.23 16.50 4.58
CA LEU A 391 8.88 16.18 5.84
C LEU A 391 8.29 16.97 7.02
N GLN A 392 8.03 18.27 6.83
CA GLN A 392 7.39 19.13 7.85
C GLN A 392 6.02 18.59 8.27
N LEU A 393 5.18 18.19 7.31
CA LEU A 393 3.84 17.64 7.58
C LEU A 393 3.88 16.36 8.43
N ILE A 394 4.95 15.56 8.31
CA ILE A 394 5.13 14.34 9.10
C ILE A 394 5.68 14.70 10.48
N THR A 395 6.77 15.47 10.55
CA THR A 395 7.42 15.83 11.81
C THR A 395 6.53 16.67 12.74
N ASN A 396 5.61 17.46 12.18
CA ASN A 396 4.66 18.25 12.95
C ASN A 396 3.55 17.39 13.57
N ARG A 397 3.09 16.35 12.87
CA ARG A 397 2.07 15.41 13.41
C ARG A 397 2.56 14.69 14.67
N PHE A 398 3.82 14.23 14.68
CA PHE A 398 4.42 13.63 15.89
C PHE A 398 4.54 14.63 17.05
N GLY A 399 4.72 15.92 16.77
CA GLY A 399 4.79 16.98 17.78
C GLY A 399 3.49 17.19 18.55
N LEU A 400 2.34 17.11 17.85
CA LEU A 400 1.02 17.29 18.47
C LEU A 400 0.63 16.07 19.32
N ALA A 401 0.98 14.86 18.89
CA ALA A 401 0.78 13.64 19.67
C ALA A 401 1.60 13.64 20.97
N ALA A 402 2.84 14.13 20.94
CA ALA A 402 3.69 14.24 22.12
C ALA A 402 3.17 15.29 23.13
N SER A 403 2.54 16.38 22.68
CA SER A 403 1.92 17.37 23.59
C SER A 403 0.63 16.88 24.25
N ALA A 404 -0.07 15.92 23.64
CA ALA A 404 -1.30 15.33 24.20
C ALA A 404 -1.04 14.21 25.23
N GLY A 405 0.15 13.62 25.24
CA GLY A 405 0.52 12.49 26.12
C GLY A 405 1.14 12.85 27.47
N GLY A 406 1.16 14.13 27.86
CA GLY A 406 1.78 14.62 29.10
C GLY A 406 0.84 14.60 30.31
N GLY A 407 0.12 13.50 30.54
CA GLY A 407 -0.73 13.30 31.72
C GLY A 407 -0.44 11.94 32.34
N VAL A 408 0.31 11.91 33.43
CA VAL A 408 0.69 10.70 34.15
C VAL A 408 -0.56 10.08 34.78
N ASP A 409 -0.96 8.90 34.31
CA ASP A 409 -1.91 8.02 34.99
C ASP A 409 -1.38 7.67 36.40
N ARG A 410 -2.00 8.25 37.43
CA ARG A 410 -1.94 7.74 38.80
C ARG A 410 -3.25 7.01 39.09
N PRO A 411 -3.21 5.77 39.61
CA PRO A 411 -4.42 5.03 39.95
C PRO A 411 -5.07 5.65 41.20
N LEU A 412 -6.27 6.20 41.06
CA LEU A 412 -7.07 6.67 42.19
C LEU A 412 -7.67 5.48 42.94
N ARG A 413 -7.11 5.19 44.12
CA ARG A 413 -7.79 4.47 45.22
C ARG A 413 -8.77 5.43 45.89
N GLY A 414 -9.95 4.92 46.22
CA GLY A 414 -11.14 5.70 46.54
C GLY A 414 -11.07 6.61 47.76
N ALA A 415 -11.95 7.62 47.74
CA ALA A 415 -12.53 8.27 48.90
C ALA A 415 -13.82 9.01 48.48
N SER A 416 -14.93 8.54 49.03
CA SER A 416 -16.02 9.32 49.65
C SER A 416 -16.59 10.54 48.93
N VAL A 417 -17.85 10.39 48.51
CA VAL A 417 -18.79 11.46 48.18
C VAL A 417 -19.16 12.26 49.45
N PRO A 418 -19.07 13.60 49.45
CA PRO A 418 -19.78 14.43 50.41
C PRO A 418 -21.02 15.07 49.78
N CYS A 419 -22.15 14.81 50.41
CA CYS A 419 -23.41 15.53 50.25
C CYS A 419 -23.26 17.02 50.63
N LEU A 420 -24.03 17.89 49.97
CA LEU A 420 -24.40 19.22 50.48
C LEU A 420 -25.91 19.49 50.22
N PRO A 421 -26.54 20.38 51.00
CA PRO A 421 -27.89 20.17 51.50
C PRO A 421 -28.97 21.05 50.86
N SER A 422 -30.20 20.67 51.20
CA SER A 422 -31.52 21.20 50.87
C SER A 422 -31.85 22.62 51.38
N SER A 423 -32.70 23.32 50.62
CA SER A 423 -33.76 24.20 51.17
C SER A 423 -34.88 24.50 50.16
N SER A 424 -36.05 23.85 50.37
CA SER A 424 -37.47 24.34 50.40
C SER A 424 -37.83 25.73 49.81
N ARG A 425 -39.02 26.04 49.25
CA ARG A 425 -40.40 25.50 49.40
C ARG A 425 -41.40 26.23 48.45
N HIS A 426 -42.55 25.56 48.18
CA HIS A 426 -43.89 26.07 47.76
C HIS A 426 -44.03 26.67 46.34
N ASN A 427 -45.04 26.35 45.51
CA ASN A 427 -46.48 26.11 45.77
C ASN A 427 -47.16 25.21 44.69
N GLU A 428 -48.17 24.42 45.10
CA GLU A 428 -49.22 23.74 44.28
C GLU A 428 -50.51 24.63 44.26
N PRO A 429 -51.66 24.34 43.57
CA PRO A 429 -52.22 23.00 43.22
C PRO A 429 -53.05 22.86 41.91
N GLY A 430 -53.48 21.61 41.59
CA GLY A 430 -54.89 21.35 41.25
C GLY A 430 -55.27 20.35 40.14
N LEU A 431 -55.64 19.12 40.54
CA LEU A 431 -56.81 18.27 40.09
C LEU A 431 -56.82 17.73 38.64
N THR A 432 -57.26 16.53 38.22
CA THR A 432 -57.97 15.32 38.74
C THR A 432 -57.92 14.28 37.58
N SER A 433 -57.44 13.04 37.75
CA SER A 433 -58.13 11.80 38.14
C SER A 433 -58.63 10.89 36.98
N VAL A 434 -58.38 9.58 37.16
CA VAL A 434 -59.17 8.39 36.70
C VAL A 434 -58.92 7.92 35.26
N ALA A 435 -58.77 6.63 34.92
CA ALA A 435 -58.46 5.36 35.60
C ALA A 435 -58.34 4.25 34.52
N SER A 436 -57.83 3.10 34.94
CA SER A 436 -58.18 1.74 34.47
C SER A 436 -57.42 1.11 33.28
N GLN A 437 -56.45 0.25 33.64
CA GLN A 437 -56.13 -1.05 33.02
C GLN A 437 -57.30 -2.06 33.22
N PRO A 438 -57.32 -3.36 32.79
CA PRO A 438 -56.18 -4.25 32.41
C PRO A 438 -56.42 -5.37 31.35
N ALA A 439 -55.34 -6.14 31.11
CA ALA A 439 -55.23 -7.58 30.71
C ALA A 439 -55.80 -7.99 29.33
N THR A 440 -55.29 -8.95 28.54
CA THR A 440 -54.81 -10.35 28.73
C THR A 440 -54.03 -10.77 27.45
N SER A 441 -52.82 -11.35 27.50
CA SER A 441 -52.42 -12.78 27.48
C SER A 441 -52.87 -13.70 26.31
N SER A 442 -51.90 -14.51 25.82
CA SER A 442 -52.00 -15.79 25.05
C SER A 442 -52.24 -15.66 23.53
N ASN A 443 -51.71 -16.44 22.58
CA ASN A 443 -50.95 -17.72 22.46
C ASN A 443 -50.19 -17.65 21.10
N ALA A 444 -48.97 -18.16 20.92
CA ALA A 444 -48.52 -19.54 20.69
C ALA A 444 -49.02 -20.20 19.37
N ASP A 445 -48.03 -20.80 18.67
CA ASP A 445 -48.03 -21.85 17.64
C ASP A 445 -48.34 -21.51 16.16
N ALA A 446 -47.29 -21.51 15.34
CA ALA A 446 -46.99 -22.52 14.29
C ALA A 446 -45.82 -22.05 13.39
#